data_AF-A0A1N7QH57-F1
#
_entry.id   AF-A0A1N7QH57-F1
#
_cell.length_a   1.000
_cell.length_b   1.000
_cell.length_c   1.000
_cell.angle_alpha   90.00
_cell.angle_beta   90.00
_cell.angle_gamma   90.00
#
_symmetry.space_group_name_H-M   'P 1'
#
loop_
_entity.id
_entity.type
_entity.pdbx_description
1 polymer ?
#
loop_
_entity_poly.entity_id
_entity_poly.type
_entity_poly.pdbx_seq_one_letter_code
_entity_poly.pdbx_strand_id
1 'polypeptide(L)'
;MLDQEFRARKATPKMRFDADARPAPNPDLSFVLKLVAPDLGAAMAGQDRPVELDRYATLADAMFAAVVLAQQVGPDVAPHMMVILDREERLVLAGELADAAIAWCNPVLSAPEARSVLREASGLRARASQAAGWREHGFVAHLRRRADHLEGRLVDPLWRVVAARALQRAA
;
A
#
# COMPACT_ATOMS: atom_id res chain seq x y z
N MET A 1 55.85 35.36 34.29
CA MET A 1 56.14 34.50 33.13
C MET A 1 54.81 33.86 32.71
N LEU A 2 53.89 34.67 32.17
CA LEU A 2 53.66 34.93 30.73
C LEU A 2 53.08 33.69 30.00
N ASP A 3 51.74 33.63 29.97
CA ASP A 3 50.88 33.81 28.78
C ASP A 3 51.05 33.00 27.48
N GLN A 4 49.87 32.70 26.91
CA GLN A 4 49.49 32.39 25.50
C GLN A 4 49.61 30.94 25.00
N GLU A 5 48.50 30.22 24.74
CA GLU A 5 47.53 30.30 23.62
C GLU A 5 47.83 29.17 22.61
N PHE A 6 46.87 28.31 22.30
CA PHE A 6 46.37 28.18 20.92
C PHE A 6 45.13 27.27 20.84
N ARG A 7 44.17 27.76 20.06
CA ARG A 7 42.81 27.27 19.84
C ARG A 7 42.70 25.95 19.05
N ALA A 8 41.55 25.29 19.29
CA ALA A 8 40.72 24.51 18.37
C ALA A 8 41.37 23.23 17.77
N ARG A 9 40.69 22.07 17.78
CA ARG A 9 39.44 21.82 17.06
C ARG A 9 38.60 20.79 17.82
N LYS A 10 37.36 21.15 18.17
CA LYS A 10 36.33 20.14 18.46
C LYS A 10 36.07 19.40 17.16
N ALA A 11 36.42 18.12 17.11
CA ALA A 11 35.97 17.24 16.05
C ALA A 11 34.44 17.12 16.17
N THR A 12 33.73 17.71 15.23
CA THR A 12 32.31 17.45 15.03
C THR A 12 32.18 15.97 14.66
N PRO A 13 31.47 15.14 15.43
CA PRO A 13 31.13 13.81 14.95
C PRO A 13 30.22 14.01 13.74
N LYS A 14 30.69 13.62 12.55
CA LYS A 14 29.84 13.46 11.38
C LYS A 14 28.81 12.40 11.75
N MET A 15 27.60 12.86 12.05
CA MET A 15 26.42 12.03 12.21
C MET A 15 26.22 11.29 10.88
N ARG A 16 26.68 10.03 10.84
CA ARG A 16 26.32 9.12 9.76
C ARG A 16 24.82 8.87 9.95
N PHE A 17 24.02 9.37 9.02
CA PHE A 17 22.64 8.90 8.89
C PHE A 17 22.73 7.45 8.41
N ASP A 18 22.73 6.51 9.35
CA ASP A 18 22.52 5.10 9.06
C ASP A 18 21.06 4.95 8.61
N ALA A 19 20.84 5.09 7.30
CA ALA A 19 19.52 5.00 6.66
C ALA A 19 18.88 3.60 6.74
N ASP A 20 19.59 2.61 7.29
CA ASP A 20 19.18 1.20 7.35
C ASP A 20 18.85 0.68 8.75
N ALA A 21 18.99 1.49 9.81
CA ALA A 21 18.59 1.07 11.15
C ALA A 21 17.10 1.36 11.41
N ARG A 22 16.21 0.74 10.63
CA ARG A 22 14.76 0.82 10.90
C ARG A 22 14.46 -0.10 12.11
N PRO A 23 13.81 0.40 13.17
CA PRO A 23 13.55 -0.40 14.37
C PRO A 23 12.73 -1.65 14.01
N ALA A 24 13.03 -2.76 14.67
CA ALA A 24 12.26 -3.98 14.52
C ALA A 24 10.76 -3.72 14.83
N PRO A 25 9.82 -4.31 14.07
CA PRO A 25 8.40 -4.07 14.27
C PRO A 25 7.96 -4.50 15.68
N ASN A 26 7.25 -3.61 16.37
CA ASN A 26 6.67 -3.86 17.69
C ASN A 26 5.45 -4.80 17.55
N PRO A 27 5.33 -5.87 18.36
CA PRO A 27 4.23 -6.83 18.31
C PRO A 27 2.85 -6.28 18.74
N ASP A 28 2.76 -5.10 19.37
CA ASP A 28 1.48 -4.49 19.80
C ASP A 28 0.81 -3.60 18.74
N LEU A 29 1.29 -3.62 17.49
CA LEU A 29 0.89 -2.68 16.44
C LEU A 29 -0.22 -3.26 15.54
N SER A 30 -1.44 -2.74 15.67
CA SER A 30 -2.63 -3.20 14.93
C SER A 30 -2.59 -2.93 13.42
N PHE A 31 -3.21 -3.82 12.65
CA PHE A 31 -3.55 -3.69 11.24
C PHE A 31 -4.98 -3.16 11.08
N VAL A 32 -5.21 -2.32 10.08
CA VAL A 32 -6.53 -1.78 9.75
C VAL A 32 -6.96 -2.36 8.42
N LEU A 33 -8.12 -3.00 8.38
CA LEU A 33 -8.74 -3.47 7.15
C LEU A 33 -9.71 -2.40 6.65
N LYS A 34 -9.53 -1.94 5.41
CA LYS A 34 -10.43 -0.97 4.77
C LYS A 34 -10.95 -1.51 3.43
N LEU A 35 -12.19 -1.14 3.11
CA LEU A 35 -12.78 -1.30 1.79
C LEU A 35 -12.64 0.03 1.04
N VAL A 36 -12.09 -0.03 -0.17
CA VAL A 36 -11.83 1.13 -1.02
C VAL A 36 -12.67 1.00 -2.28
N ALA A 37 -13.40 2.05 -2.62
CA ALA A 37 -14.08 2.15 -3.91
C ALA A 37 -13.06 2.18 -5.06
N PRO A 38 -13.49 2.01 -6.33
CA PRO A 38 -12.59 2.19 -7.47
C PRO A 38 -11.86 3.54 -7.39
N ASP A 39 -10.59 3.59 -7.80
CA ASP A 39 -9.63 4.70 -7.60
C ASP A 39 -8.84 4.64 -6.27
N LEU A 40 -8.09 3.54 -6.10
CA LEU A 40 -7.22 3.31 -4.95
C LEU A 40 -6.19 4.45 -4.77
N GLY A 41 -5.65 4.97 -5.88
CA GLY A 41 -4.73 6.10 -5.87
C GLY A 41 -5.33 7.36 -5.26
N ALA A 42 -6.57 7.71 -5.61
CA ALA A 42 -7.29 8.83 -4.99
C ALA A 42 -7.56 8.57 -3.51
N ALA A 43 -7.95 7.35 -3.13
CA ALA A 43 -8.17 6.97 -1.74
C ALA A 43 -6.90 7.05 -0.89
N MET A 44 -5.77 6.57 -1.40
CA MET A 44 -4.47 6.67 -0.73
C MET A 44 -3.96 8.13 -0.67
N ALA A 45 -4.39 8.98 -1.60
CA ALA A 45 -4.14 10.42 -1.56
C ALA A 45 -5.12 11.19 -0.64
N GLY A 46 -6.04 10.50 0.04
CA GLY A 46 -7.04 11.10 0.95
C GLY A 46 -8.19 11.82 0.24
N GLN A 47 -8.38 11.60 -1.06
CA GLN A 47 -9.42 12.24 -1.87
C GLN A 47 -10.75 11.47 -1.87
N ASP A 48 -10.69 10.17 -1.57
CA ASP A 48 -11.85 9.34 -1.25
C ASP A 48 -11.73 8.88 0.21
N ARG A 49 -12.85 8.53 0.84
CA ARG A 49 -12.88 8.08 2.25
C ARG A 49 -13.07 6.56 2.27
N PRO A 50 -11.98 5.77 2.40
CA PRO A 50 -12.10 4.33 2.59
C PRO A 50 -13.00 4.01 3.77
N VAL A 51 -13.78 2.94 3.64
CA VAL A 51 -14.59 2.43 4.74
C VAL A 51 -13.69 1.54 5.60
N GLU A 52 -13.37 1.99 6.80
CA GLU A 52 -12.71 1.13 7.80
C GLU A 52 -13.68 0.03 8.23
N LEU A 53 -13.27 -1.22 8.06
CA LEU A 53 -14.08 -2.39 8.40
C LEU A 53 -13.83 -2.82 9.84
N ASP A 54 -12.56 -3.03 10.19
CA ASP A 54 -12.15 -3.39 11.55
C ASP A 54 -10.62 -3.29 11.73
N ARG A 55 -10.14 -3.56 12.96
CA ARG A 55 -8.73 -3.58 13.35
C ARG A 55 -8.33 -4.94 13.93
N TYR A 56 -7.14 -5.38 13.59
CA TYR A 56 -6.64 -6.71 13.93
C TYR A 56 -5.25 -6.61 14.54
N ALA A 57 -4.97 -7.47 15.53
CA ALA A 57 -3.65 -7.51 16.16
C ALA A 57 -2.58 -8.08 15.21
N THR A 58 -2.96 -8.99 14.30
CA THR A 58 -2.02 -9.65 13.39
C THR A 58 -2.45 -9.50 11.93
N LEU A 59 -1.45 -9.57 11.03
CA LEU A 59 -1.70 -9.60 9.59
C LEU A 59 -2.51 -10.83 9.19
N ALA A 60 -2.29 -11.97 9.83
CA ALA A 60 -3.00 -13.20 9.55
C ALA A 60 -4.50 -13.07 9.87
N ASP A 61 -4.84 -12.48 11.02
CA ASP A 61 -6.23 -12.23 11.40
C ASP A 61 -6.89 -11.24 10.43
N ALA A 62 -6.18 -10.17 10.04
CA ALA A 62 -6.67 -9.21 9.05
C ALA A 62 -6.94 -9.88 7.69
N MET A 63 -6.03 -10.75 7.22
CA MET A 63 -6.20 -11.50 5.98
C MET A 63 -7.37 -12.49 6.07
N PHE A 64 -7.49 -13.22 7.18
CA PHE A 64 -8.58 -14.16 7.40
C PHE A 64 -9.93 -13.45 7.40
N ALA A 65 -10.05 -12.36 8.16
CA ALA A 65 -11.26 -11.57 8.22
C ALA A 65 -11.61 -10.96 6.86
N ALA A 66 -10.61 -10.53 6.07
CA ALA A 66 -10.83 -10.06 4.72
C ALA A 66 -11.51 -11.13 3.85
N VAL A 67 -11.01 -12.38 3.88
CA VAL A 67 -11.60 -13.51 3.15
C VAL A 67 -13.01 -13.84 3.64
N VAL A 68 -13.28 -13.75 4.94
CA VAL A 68 -14.63 -13.95 5.48
C VAL A 68 -15.59 -12.86 4.99
N LEU A 69 -15.17 -11.61 5.03
CA LEU A 69 -15.97 -10.47 4.56
C LEU A 69 -16.21 -10.55 3.05
N ALA A 70 -15.23 -10.97 2.26
CA ALA A 70 -15.37 -11.16 0.82
C ALA A 70 -16.53 -12.11 0.47
N GLN A 71 -16.72 -13.18 1.26
CA GLN A 71 -17.82 -14.13 1.08
C GLN A 71 -19.20 -13.56 1.42
N GLN A 72 -19.26 -12.48 2.20
CA GLN A 72 -20.51 -11.77 2.53
C GLN A 72 -20.88 -10.74 1.48
N VAL A 73 -19.96 -10.37 0.59
CA VAL A 73 -20.22 -9.44 -0.49
C VAL A 73 -20.87 -10.19 -1.66
N GLY A 74 -22.07 -9.75 -2.04
CA GLY A 74 -22.78 -10.31 -3.18
C GLY A 74 -22.03 -10.11 -4.51
N PRO A 75 -22.30 -10.94 -5.53
CA PRO A 75 -21.60 -10.91 -6.82
C PRO A 75 -21.82 -9.61 -7.63
N ASP A 76 -22.80 -8.80 -7.23
CA ASP A 76 -23.21 -7.58 -7.95
C ASP A 76 -22.55 -6.31 -7.41
N VAL A 77 -21.57 -6.45 -6.51
CA VAL A 77 -20.82 -5.31 -5.98
C VAL A 77 -19.76 -4.92 -7.01
N ALA A 78 -19.74 -3.64 -7.36
CA ALA A 78 -18.68 -3.04 -8.18
C ALA A 78 -17.29 -3.45 -7.67
N PRO A 79 -16.25 -3.50 -8.50
CA PRO A 79 -14.92 -3.87 -8.01
C PRO A 79 -14.47 -2.93 -6.89
N HIS A 80 -14.25 -3.49 -5.71
CA HIS A 80 -13.65 -2.77 -4.59
C HIS A 80 -12.28 -3.37 -4.32
N MET A 81 -11.38 -2.55 -3.81
CA MET A 81 -10.11 -3.02 -3.27
C MET A 81 -10.27 -3.23 -1.76
N MET A 82 -9.90 -4.41 -1.27
CA MET A 82 -9.65 -4.61 0.15
C MET A 82 -8.19 -4.29 0.43
N VAL A 83 -7.95 -3.37 1.36
CA VAL A 83 -6.60 -2.94 1.74
C VAL A 83 -6.38 -3.20 3.22
N ILE A 84 -5.21 -3.76 3.52
CA ILE A 84 -4.70 -3.89 4.87
C ILE A 84 -3.59 -2.85 5.03
N LEU A 85 -3.80 -1.93 5.96
CA LEU A 85 -2.83 -0.91 6.33
C LEU A 85 -2.25 -1.24 7.71
N ASP A 86 -1.04 -0.77 7.98
CA ASP A 86 -0.57 -0.73 9.35
C ASP A 86 -1.05 0.55 10.07
N ARG A 87 -0.65 0.72 11.33
CA ARG A 87 -1.03 1.87 12.16
C ARG A 87 -0.59 3.24 11.63
N GLU A 88 0.45 3.29 10.80
CA GLU A 88 0.95 4.52 10.17
C GLU A 88 0.28 4.74 8.80
N GLU A 89 -0.83 4.03 8.55
CA GLU A 89 -1.55 4.00 7.28
C GLU A 89 -0.70 3.55 6.09
N ARG A 90 0.38 2.80 6.35
CA ARG A 90 1.23 2.27 5.29
C ARG A 90 0.58 1.03 4.71
N LEU A 91 0.56 0.94 3.38
CA LEU A 91 -0.01 -0.22 2.68
C LEU A 91 0.79 -1.48 2.97
N VAL A 92 0.13 -2.50 3.54
CA VAL A 92 0.69 -3.81 3.84
C VAL A 92 0.30 -4.83 2.76
N LEU A 93 -0.99 -4.89 2.44
CA LEU A 93 -1.55 -5.74 1.39
C LEU A 93 -2.73 -5.04 0.73
N ALA A 94 -2.95 -5.34 -0.55
CA ALA A 94 -4.17 -4.98 -1.25
C ALA A 94 -4.62 -6.18 -2.10
N GLY A 95 -5.91 -6.32 -2.28
CA GLY A 95 -6.47 -7.31 -3.19
C GLY A 95 -7.79 -6.82 -3.78
N GLU A 96 -8.03 -7.24 -5.01
CA GLU A 96 -9.30 -6.96 -5.69
C GLU A 96 -10.35 -7.94 -5.20
N LEU A 97 -11.51 -7.42 -4.79
CA LEU A 97 -12.65 -8.23 -4.42
C LEU A 97 -13.39 -8.67 -5.70
N ALA A 98 -13.47 -9.98 -5.91
CA ALA A 98 -14.17 -10.57 -7.05
C ALA A 98 -14.73 -11.95 -6.67
N ASP A 99 -15.98 -12.24 -7.06
CA ASP A 99 -16.61 -13.56 -6.93
C ASP A 99 -16.48 -14.19 -5.53
N ALA A 100 -16.80 -13.43 -4.48
CA ALA A 100 -16.69 -13.86 -3.08
C ALA A 100 -15.25 -14.21 -2.62
N ALA A 101 -14.24 -13.82 -3.40
CA ALA A 101 -12.83 -14.06 -3.12
C ALA A 101 -12.00 -12.77 -3.25
N ILE A 102 -10.77 -12.83 -2.76
CA ILE A 102 -9.80 -11.73 -2.87
C ILE A 102 -8.66 -12.17 -3.79
N ALA A 103 -8.52 -11.49 -4.92
CA ALA A 103 -7.35 -11.59 -5.76
C ALA A 103 -6.25 -10.67 -5.20
N TRP A 104 -5.45 -11.20 -4.27
CA TRP A 104 -4.35 -10.45 -3.66
C TRP A 104 -3.32 -9.99 -4.71
N CYS A 105 -2.92 -8.72 -4.61
CA CYS A 105 -1.87 -8.14 -5.45
C CYS A 105 -0.50 -8.62 -4.98
N ASN A 106 0.30 -9.18 -5.90
CA ASN A 106 1.68 -9.56 -5.60
C ASN A 106 2.56 -8.30 -5.39
N PRO A 107 3.13 -8.10 -4.18
CA PRO A 107 3.93 -6.92 -3.89
C PRO A 107 5.14 -6.80 -4.81
N VAL A 108 5.46 -5.58 -5.23
CA VAL A 108 6.74 -5.30 -5.88
C VAL A 108 7.89 -5.63 -4.92
N LEU A 109 8.97 -6.20 -5.43
CA LEU A 109 10.12 -6.62 -4.61
C LEU A 109 11.28 -5.61 -4.65
N SER A 110 11.24 -4.66 -5.58
CA SER A 110 12.35 -3.73 -5.79
C SER A 110 11.89 -2.30 -6.10
N ALA A 111 12.76 -1.32 -5.83
CA ALA A 111 12.49 0.08 -6.18
C ALA A 111 12.39 0.32 -7.70
N PRO A 112 13.22 -0.30 -8.58
CA PRO A 112 13.03 -0.20 -10.03
C PRO A 112 11.67 -0.70 -10.50
N GLU A 113 11.22 -1.85 -9.99
CA GLU A 113 9.91 -2.40 -10.28
C GLU A 113 8.79 -1.47 -9.82
N ALA A 114 8.86 -0.97 -8.58
CA ALA A 114 7.91 -0.01 -8.04
C ALA A 114 7.76 1.24 -8.92
N ARG A 115 8.88 1.78 -9.43
CA ARG A 115 8.85 2.92 -10.37
C ARG A 115 8.18 2.57 -11.69
N SER A 116 8.38 1.34 -12.18
CA SER A 116 7.72 0.88 -13.41
C SER A 116 6.21 0.76 -13.23
N VAL A 117 5.79 0.12 -12.13
CA VAL A 117 4.38 -0.03 -11.75
C VAL A 117 3.71 1.33 -11.58
N LEU A 118 4.35 2.27 -10.87
CA LEU A 118 3.83 3.62 -10.68
C LEU A 118 3.63 4.37 -12.00
N ARG A 119 4.59 4.24 -12.94
CA ARG A 119 4.47 4.85 -14.27
C ARG A 119 3.30 4.26 -15.06
N GLU A 120 3.15 2.94 -15.04
CA GLU A 120 2.05 2.27 -15.76
C GLU A 120 0.69 2.66 -15.16
N ALA A 121 0.54 2.60 -13.82
CA ALA A 121 -0.68 3.01 -13.13
C ALA A 121 -1.05 4.47 -13.42
N SER A 122 -0.06 5.37 -13.38
CA SER A 122 -0.28 6.78 -13.69
C SER A 122 -0.70 6.99 -15.15
N GLY A 123 -0.13 6.22 -16.09
CA GLY A 123 -0.52 6.25 -17.50
C GLY A 123 -1.96 5.76 -17.72
N LEU A 124 -2.38 4.71 -17.00
CA LEU A 124 -3.76 4.22 -17.03
C LEU A 124 -4.74 5.24 -16.47
N ARG A 125 -4.42 5.89 -15.35
CA ARG A 125 -5.22 7.00 -14.78
C ARG A 125 -5.37 8.15 -15.76
N ALA A 126 -4.28 8.58 -16.39
CA ALA A 126 -4.32 9.65 -17.39
C ALA A 126 -5.23 9.30 -18.58
N ARG A 127 -5.15 8.05 -19.08
CA ARG A 127 -6.02 7.56 -20.16
C ARG A 127 -7.49 7.48 -19.71
N ALA A 128 -7.75 7.02 -18.50
CA ALA A 128 -9.11 6.96 -17.96
C ALA A 128 -9.73 8.37 -17.86
N SER A 129 -8.96 9.36 -17.38
CA SER A 129 -9.39 10.75 -17.33
C SER A 129 -9.66 11.33 -18.71
N GLN A 130 -8.85 11.01 -19.72
CA GLN A 130 -9.09 11.44 -21.11
C GLN A 130 -10.37 10.80 -21.70
N ALA A 131 -10.57 9.50 -21.47
CA ALA A 131 -11.72 8.77 -21.98
C ALA A 131 -13.05 9.11 -21.27
N ALA A 132 -12.99 9.68 -20.06
CA ALA A 132 -14.20 10.08 -19.31
C ALA A 132 -15.09 11.07 -20.06
N GLY A 133 -14.55 11.86 -20.98
CA GLY A 133 -15.33 12.77 -21.83
C GLY A 133 -16.14 12.09 -22.94
N TRP A 134 -15.91 10.80 -23.20
CA TRP A 134 -16.37 10.12 -24.43
C TRP A 134 -17.55 9.16 -24.18
N ARG A 135 -18.15 9.17 -22.98
CA ARG A 135 -19.26 8.28 -22.54
C ARG A 135 -18.94 6.77 -22.59
N GLU A 136 -17.67 6.38 -22.69
CA GLU A 136 -17.23 4.98 -22.65
C GLU A 136 -17.04 4.48 -21.21
N HIS A 137 -18.13 4.41 -20.44
CA HIS A 137 -18.10 4.11 -19.01
C HIS A 137 -17.41 2.77 -18.67
N GLY A 138 -17.65 1.72 -19.48
CA GLY A 138 -17.00 0.42 -19.28
C GLY A 138 -15.49 0.44 -19.50
N PHE A 139 -15.03 1.19 -20.50
CA PHE A 139 -13.60 1.34 -20.79
C PHE A 139 -12.89 2.14 -19.70
N VAL A 140 -13.49 3.24 -19.23
CA VAL A 140 -12.98 4.03 -18.11
C VAL A 140 -12.87 3.19 -16.83
N ALA A 141 -13.91 2.40 -16.52
CA ALA A 141 -13.92 1.51 -15.36
C ALA A 141 -12.83 0.42 -15.47
N HIS A 142 -12.62 -0.15 -16.65
CA HIS A 142 -11.54 -1.11 -16.89
C HIS A 142 -10.15 -0.49 -16.67
N LEU A 143 -9.91 0.71 -17.19
CA LEU A 143 -8.63 1.40 -17.00
C LEU A 143 -8.36 1.73 -15.52
N ARG A 144 -9.37 2.18 -14.78
CA ARG A 144 -9.28 2.44 -13.33
C ARG A 144 -8.99 1.16 -12.55
N ARG A 145 -9.76 0.10 -12.77
CA ARG A 145 -9.54 -1.22 -12.14
C ARG A 145 -8.11 -1.72 -12.36
N ARG A 146 -7.58 -1.58 -13.58
CA ARG A 146 -6.19 -2.00 -13.88
C ARG A 146 -5.16 -1.11 -13.18
N ALA A 147 -5.42 0.19 -13.04
CA ALA A 147 -4.57 1.08 -12.26
C ALA A 147 -4.58 0.71 -10.77
N ASP A 148 -5.77 0.45 -10.21
CA ASP A 148 -5.96 0.05 -8.81
C ASP A 148 -5.22 -1.26 -8.50
N HIS A 149 -5.31 -2.25 -9.39
CA HIS A 149 -4.57 -3.50 -9.25
C HIS A 149 -3.05 -3.29 -9.23
N LEU A 150 -2.52 -2.39 -10.08
CA LEU A 150 -1.09 -2.05 -10.08
C LEU A 150 -0.68 -1.31 -8.81
N GLU A 151 -1.51 -0.39 -8.33
CA GLU A 151 -1.27 0.37 -7.10
C GLU A 151 -1.31 -0.53 -5.87
N GLY A 152 -2.18 -1.54 -5.86
CA GLY A 152 -2.21 -2.55 -4.81
C GLY A 152 -0.89 -3.33 -4.68
N ARG A 153 -0.06 -3.38 -5.74
CA ARG A 153 1.29 -3.98 -5.68
C ARG A 153 2.31 -3.06 -5.01
N LEU A 154 2.03 -1.76 -4.88
CA LEU A 154 2.93 -0.75 -4.31
C LEU A 154 2.91 -0.76 -2.77
N VAL A 155 2.98 -1.96 -2.19
CA VAL A 155 3.15 -2.16 -0.74
C VAL A 155 4.36 -1.36 -0.24
N ASP A 156 4.21 -0.76 0.95
CA ASP A 156 5.27 0.04 1.57
C ASP A 156 6.57 -0.78 1.66
N PRO A 157 7.74 -0.18 1.38
CA PRO A 157 9.01 -0.89 1.43
C PRO A 157 9.26 -1.71 2.71
N LEU A 158 8.73 -1.27 3.86
CA LEU A 158 8.83 -2.01 5.13
C LEU A 158 8.17 -3.39 5.08
N TRP A 159 7.06 -3.49 4.35
CA TRP A 159 6.16 -4.64 4.40
C TRP A 159 6.35 -5.61 3.25
N ARG A 160 6.98 -5.21 2.13
CA ARG A 160 7.08 -6.03 0.90
C ARG A 160 7.49 -7.48 1.14
N VAL A 161 8.55 -7.70 1.92
CA VAL A 161 9.05 -9.07 2.19
C VAL A 161 8.09 -9.87 3.07
N VAL A 162 7.50 -9.22 4.08
CA VAL A 162 6.54 -9.86 5.00
C VAL A 162 5.25 -10.20 4.25
N ALA A 163 4.72 -9.25 3.48
CA ALA A 163 3.54 -9.38 2.64
C ALA A 163 3.71 -10.51 1.62
N ALA A 164 4.82 -10.52 0.86
CA ALA A 164 5.09 -11.59 -0.10
C ALA A 164 5.15 -12.98 0.56
N ARG A 165 5.78 -13.08 1.74
CA ARG A 165 5.83 -14.33 2.51
C ARG A 165 4.46 -14.73 3.06
N ALA A 166 3.63 -13.77 3.48
CA ALA A 166 2.29 -14.04 3.95
C ALA A 166 1.42 -14.63 2.82
N LEU A 167 1.49 -14.04 1.61
CA LEU A 167 0.80 -14.56 0.43
C LEU A 167 1.30 -15.95 0.04
N GLN A 168 2.61 -16.21 0.09
CA GLN A 168 3.17 -17.54 -0.19
C GLN A 168 2.67 -18.63 0.76
N ARG A 169 2.32 -18.29 2.00
CA ARG A 169 1.78 -19.25 2.98
C ARG A 169 0.28 -19.45 2.87
N ALA A 170 -0.42 -18.52 2.23
CA ALA A 170 -1.86 -18.53 2.05
C ALA A 170 -2.32 -19.15 0.71
N ALA A 171 -1.38 -19.33 -0.22
CA ALA A 171 -1.59 -20.00 -1.51
C ALA A 171 -1.45 -21.52 -1.39
#